data_AF-A0AAN4Q748-F1
#
_entry.id   AF-A0AAN4Q748-F1
#
_cell.length_a   1.000
_cell.length_b   1.000
_cell.length_c   1.000
_cell.angle_alpha   90.00
_cell.angle_beta   90.00
_cell.angle_gamma   90.00
#
_symmetry.space_group_name_H-M   'P 1'
#
loop_
_entity.id
_entity.type
_entity.pdbx_description
1 polymer ?
#
loop_
_entity_poly.entity_id
_entity_poly.type
_entity_poly.pdbx_seq_one_letter_code
_entity_poly.pdbx_strand_id
1 'polypeptide(L)'
;MLPAGTDTLSGDHRVYTGLFQINVVTSAGNGTGEAEGIVDDIASLFPAYLRLKQDAFEVLVLTPVEPGPPITGDTTLTVSASFQYRSDAN
;
A
#
# COMPACT_ATOMS: atom_id res chain seq x y z
N MET A 1 -4.29 11.72 -9.42
CA MET A 1 -4.61 10.58 -10.31
C MET A 1 -3.34 10.21 -11.02
N LEU A 2 -2.63 9.17 -10.58
CA LEU A 2 -1.40 8.72 -11.21
C LEU A 2 -1.69 7.44 -12.02
N PRO A 3 -1.51 7.43 -13.35
CA PRO A 3 -1.82 6.27 -14.17
C PRO A 3 -0.72 5.22 -14.05
N ALA A 4 -1.10 3.94 -13.95
CA ALA A 4 -0.18 2.83 -14.12
C ALA A 4 0.28 2.76 -15.58
N GLY A 5 1.60 2.80 -15.81
CA GLY A 5 2.20 2.60 -17.13
C GLY A 5 2.35 1.12 -17.42
N THR A 6 1.79 0.64 -18.52
CA THR A 6 1.91 -0.76 -18.96
C THR A 6 3.08 -0.86 -19.93
N ASP A 7 4.18 -1.50 -19.54
CA ASP A 7 5.26 -1.89 -20.46
C ASP A 7 5.05 -3.35 -20.90
N THR A 8 4.86 -3.59 -22.20
CA THR A 8 4.74 -4.94 -22.75
C THR A 8 5.88 -5.21 -23.74
N LEU A 9 6.87 -6.03 -23.35
CA LEU A 9 7.76 -6.69 -24.30
C LEU A 9 7.14 -8.06 -24.65
N SER A 10 6.63 -8.20 -25.87
CA SER A 10 6.17 -9.47 -26.47
C SER A 10 5.01 -10.17 -25.76
N GLY A 11 3.81 -9.61 -25.88
CA GLY A 11 2.57 -10.37 -26.15
C GLY A 11 1.92 -11.23 -25.06
N ASP A 12 2.64 -11.78 -24.08
CA ASP A 12 2.09 -12.79 -23.16
C ASP A 12 2.42 -12.57 -21.68
N HIS A 13 3.11 -11.47 -21.36
CA HIS A 13 3.52 -11.17 -19.99
C HIS A 13 3.14 -9.73 -19.66
N ARG A 14 2.07 -9.55 -18.87
CA ARG A 14 1.62 -8.23 -18.45
C ARG A 14 2.18 -7.94 -17.07
N VAL A 15 3.21 -7.09 -17.04
CA VAL A 15 3.71 -6.52 -15.80
C VAL A 15 2.87 -5.30 -15.47
N TYR A 16 2.16 -5.36 -14.34
CA TYR A 16 1.43 -4.19 -13.83
C TYR A 16 2.18 -3.63 -12.63
N THR A 17 2.61 -2.37 -12.72
CA THR A 17 3.10 -1.62 -11.55
C THR A 17 2.03 -0.66 -11.06
N GLY A 18 1.80 -0.65 -9.75
CA GLY A 18 0.75 0.16 -9.15
C GLY A 18 1.15 0.69 -7.77
N LEU A 19 0.35 1.62 -7.26
CA LEU A 19 0.43 2.12 -5.89
C LEU A 19 -0.75 1.54 -5.10
N PHE A 20 -0.46 0.89 -3.98
CA PHE A 20 -1.46 0.52 -3.00
C PHE A 20 -1.50 1.58 -1.91
N GLN A 21 -2.68 2.16 -1.65
CA GLN A 21 -2.86 3.18 -0.61
C GLN A 21 -3.93 2.72 0.39
N ILE A 22 -3.61 2.86 1.67
CA ILE A 22 -4.46 2.55 2.81
C ILE A 22 -4.71 3.85 3.56
N ASN A 23 -5.91 4.04 4.09
CA ASN A 23 -6.23 5.14 5.00
C ASN A 23 -6.80 4.55 6.28
N VAL A 24 -6.09 4.72 7.39
CA VAL A 24 -6.52 4.31 8.73
C VAL A 24 -7.27 5.48 9.34
N VAL A 25 -8.55 5.31 9.66
CA VAL A 25 -9.41 6.35 10.24
C VAL A 25 -9.81 5.93 11.65
N THR A 26 -9.43 6.73 12.64
CA THR A 26 -9.77 6.54 14.06
C THR A 26 -10.51 7.76 14.60
N SER A 27 -11.15 7.63 15.77
CA SER A 27 -11.75 8.78 16.45
C SER A 27 -10.67 9.69 17.04
N ALA A 28 -10.79 11.01 16.85
CA ALA A 28 -9.80 11.99 17.32
C ALA A 28 -9.64 12.05 18.85
N GLY A 29 -10.58 11.47 19.60
CA GLY A 29 -10.57 11.44 21.08
C GLY A 29 -9.54 10.51 21.72
N ASN A 30 -8.95 9.56 20.99
CA ASN A 30 -7.99 8.58 21.52
C ASN A 30 -6.51 8.97 21.27
N GLY A 31 -6.24 10.12 20.63
CA GLY A 31 -4.89 10.52 20.22
C GLY A 31 -4.40 9.85 18.93
N THR A 32 -3.21 10.21 18.46
CA THR A 32 -2.66 9.71 17.17
C THR A 32 -2.13 8.29 17.22
N GLY A 33 -1.74 7.83 18.41
CA GLY A 33 -1.00 6.58 18.58
C GLY A 33 -1.75 5.33 18.11
N GLU A 34 -3.08 5.31 18.14
CA GLU A 34 -3.86 4.15 17.64
C GLU A 34 -3.75 4.03 16.12
N ALA A 35 -3.89 5.15 15.40
CA ALA A 35 -3.80 5.14 13.93
C ALA A 35 -2.36 4.89 13.47
N GLU A 36 -1.38 5.49 14.15
CA GLU A 36 0.05 5.26 13.88
C GLU A 36 0.44 3.81 14.14
N GLY A 37 -0.02 3.20 15.24
CA GLY A 37 0.25 1.80 15.56
C GLY A 37 -0.30 0.82 14.52
N ILE A 38 -1.50 1.06 13.99
CA ILE A 38 -2.06 0.24 12.90
C ILE A 38 -1.20 0.37 11.64
N VAL A 39 -0.69 1.57 11.33
CA VAL A 39 0.19 1.77 10.17
C VAL A 39 1.53 1.06 10.35
N ASP A 40 2.09 1.06 11.56
CA ASP A 40 3.32 0.32 11.87
C ASP A 40 3.12 -1.20 11.73
N ASP A 41 1.98 -1.73 12.19
CA ASP A 41 1.63 -3.13 12.02
C ASP A 41 1.51 -3.50 10.53
N ILE A 42 0.87 -2.64 9.73
CA ILE A 42 0.79 -2.81 8.27
C ILE A 42 2.19 -2.79 7.64
N ALA A 43 3.06 -1.88 8.06
CA ALA A 43 4.42 -1.81 7.56
C ALA A 43 5.22 -3.09 7.89
N SER A 44 4.97 -3.70 9.05
CA SER A 44 5.55 -4.99 9.44
C SER A 44 5.02 -6.15 8.60
N LEU A 45 3.74 -6.13 8.22
CA LEU A 45 3.10 -7.16 7.40
C LEU A 45 3.51 -7.12 5.93
N PHE A 46 3.84 -5.93 5.41
CA PHE A 46 4.20 -5.71 3.99
C PHE A 46 5.63 -5.16 3.83
N PRO A 47 6.68 -5.91 4.22
CA PRO A 47 8.05 -5.47 4.01
C PRO A 47 8.39 -5.36 2.52
N ALA A 48 9.39 -4.53 2.20
CA ALA A 48 9.93 -4.42 0.86
C ALA A 48 10.38 -5.79 0.33
N TYR A 49 10.13 -6.05 -0.95
CA TYR A 49 10.41 -7.30 -1.65
C TYR A 49 9.61 -8.52 -1.14
N LEU A 50 8.55 -8.32 -0.35
CA LEU A 50 7.60 -9.37 -0.05
C LEU A 50 6.96 -9.89 -1.34
N ARG A 51 7.00 -11.21 -1.52
CA ARG A 51 6.27 -11.92 -2.57
C ARG A 51 4.99 -12.51 -2.00
N LEU A 52 3.87 -12.06 -2.53
CA LEU A 52 2.53 -12.59 -2.25
C LEU A 52 2.08 -13.38 -3.47
N LYS A 53 1.66 -14.62 -3.25
CA LYS A 53 1.16 -15.48 -4.32
C LYS A 53 -0.23 -15.99 -3.97
N GLN A 54 -1.16 -15.81 -4.90
CA GLN A 54 -2.50 -16.37 -4.83
C GLN A 54 -2.83 -17.01 -6.18
N ASP A 55 -2.92 -18.34 -6.21
CA ASP A 55 -3.13 -19.13 -7.43
C ASP A 55 -2.12 -18.78 -8.55
N ALA A 56 -2.61 -18.25 -9.66
CA ALA A 56 -1.82 -17.83 -10.83
C ALA A 56 -1.34 -16.36 -10.77
N PHE A 57 -1.63 -15.64 -9.68
CA PHE A 57 -1.31 -14.23 -9.52
C PHE A 57 -0.18 -14.05 -8.49
N GLU A 58 0.88 -13.35 -8.90
CA GLU A 58 2.00 -13.02 -8.02
C GLU A 58 2.16 -11.50 -7.90
N VAL A 59 2.35 -11.01 -6.68
CA VAL A 59 2.61 -9.61 -6.36
C VAL A 59 3.93 -9.49 -5.62
N LEU A 60 4.76 -8.55 -6.07
CA LEU A 60 5.99 -8.15 -5.41
C LEU A 60 5.83 -6.74 -4.87
N VAL A 61 6.00 -6.56 -3.56
CA VAL A 61 6.13 -5.24 -2.93
C VAL A 61 7.47 -4.63 -3.34
N LEU A 62 7.46 -3.43 -3.93
CA LEU A 62 8.65 -2.78 -4.48
C LEU A 62 9.27 -1.75 -3.53
N THR A 63 8.45 -1.08 -2.73
CA THR A 63 8.89 -0.08 -1.75
C THR A 63 8.43 -0.47 -0.36
N PRO A 64 9.15 -0.09 0.70
CA PRO A 64 8.60 -0.19 2.05
C PRO A 64 7.30 0.61 2.15
N VAL A 65 6.44 0.24 3.10
CA VAL A 65 5.26 1.02 3.44
C VAL A 65 5.71 2.33 4.09
N GLU A 66 5.34 3.46 3.49
CA GLU A 66 5.63 4.78 4.04
C GLU A 66 4.36 5.40 4.63
N PRO A 67 4.36 5.76 5.94
CA PRO A 67 3.30 6.55 6.55
C PRO A 67 3.31 7.98 5.99
N GLY A 68 2.12 8.48 5.63
CA GLY A 68 1.87 9.88 5.35
C GLY A 68 1.57 10.67 6.63
N PRO A 69 1.61 12.02 6.56
CA PRO A 69 1.30 12.85 7.71
C PRO A 69 -0.16 12.65 8.17
N PRO A 70 -0.42 12.61 9.49
CA PRO A 70 -1.77 12.52 10.01
C PRO A 70 -2.62 13.72 9.59
N ILE A 71 -3.86 13.46 9.17
CA ILE A 71 -4.87 14.45 8.81
C ILE A 71 -5.94 14.44 9.90
N THR A 72 -6.06 15.55 10.63
CA THR A 72 -7.07 15.70 11.68
C THR A 72 -8.32 16.37 11.10
N GLY A 73 -9.47 15.71 11.23
CA GLY A 73 -10.79 16.27 10.95
C GLY A 73 -11.53 16.63 12.24
N ASP A 74 -12.82 16.99 12.14
CA ASP A 74 -13.60 17.47 13.29
C ASP A 74 -13.75 16.44 14.42
N THR A 75 -13.85 15.15 14.07
CA THR A 75 -14.02 14.05 15.04
C THR A 75 -13.15 12.84 14.74
N THR A 76 -12.35 12.91 13.67
CA THR A 76 -11.59 11.77 13.14
C THR A 76 -10.14 12.14 12.91
N LEU A 77 -9.26 11.17 13.08
CA LEU A 77 -7.88 11.23 12.63
C LEU A 77 -7.67 10.22 11.51
N THR A 78 -7.03 10.66 10.44
CA THR A 78 -6.69 9.80 9.30
C THR A 78 -5.18 9.75 9.12
N VAL A 79 -4.60 8.55 9.10
CA VAL A 79 -3.21 8.33 8.70
C VAL A 79 -3.22 7.50 7.42
N SER A 80 -2.59 8.01 6.37
CA SER A 80 -2.46 7.29 5.11
C SER A 80 -1.15 6.50 5.09
N ALA A 81 -1.12 5.35 4.44
CA ALA A 81 0.10 4.60 4.19
C ALA A 81 0.08 4.07 2.75
N SER A 82 1.23 4.01 2.09
CA SER A 82 1.27 3.49 0.72
C SER A 82 2.56 2.75 0.40
N PHE A 83 2.48 1.84 -0.57
CA PHE A 83 3.64 1.17 -1.17
C PHE A 83 3.41 0.89 -2.65
N GLN A 84 4.49 0.83 -3.42
CA GLN A 84 4.45 0.39 -4.81
C GLN A 84 4.49 -1.13 -4.89
N TYR A 85 3.75 -1.69 -5.83
CA TYR A 85 3.78 -3.13 -6.10
C TYR A 85 3.95 -3.39 -7.60
N ARG A 86 4.46 -4.57 -7.92
CA ARG A 86 4.45 -5.15 -9.25
C ARG A 86 3.63 -6.43 -9.20
N SER A 87 2.65 -6.59 -10.09
CA SER A 87 1.99 -7.88 -10.28
C SER A 87 2.35 -8.48 -11.62
N ASP A 88 2.51 -9.79 -11.59
CA ASP A 88 2.79 -10.67 -12.72
C ASP A 88 1.54 -11.51 -12.96
N ALA A 89 0.95 -11.39 -14.16
CA ALA A 89 -0.19 -12.19 -14.57
C ALA A 89 0.22 -13.01 -15.80
N ASN A 90 0.23 -14.33 -15.64
CA ASN A 90 0.56 -15.34 -16.65
C ASN A 90 -0.68 -16.09 -17.13
#